data_AF-A0A831WJW8-F1
#
_entry.id   AF-A0A831WJW8-F1
#
_cell.length_a   1.000
_cell.length_b   1.000
_cell.length_c   1.000
_cell.angle_alpha   90.00
_cell.angle_beta   90.00
_cell.angle_gamma   90.00
#
_symmetry.space_group_name_H-M   'P 1'
#
loop_
_entity.id
_entity.type
_entity.pdbx_description
1 polymer ?
#
loop_
_entity_poly.entity_id
_entity_poly.type
_entity_poly.pdbx_seq_one_letter_code
_entity_poly.pdbx_strand_id
1 'polypeptide(L)'
;MTDVDNIDLSKMKVKRDPSLSPHERETHIYFDDADEYTIVESDQVVWIKRLLKHAYFQIKRIWILDDAIVRVDGSIPKNCIRVSKKPRNRFDKM
;
A
#
# COMPACT_ATOMS: atom_id res chain seq x y z
N MET A 1 5.41 -9.67 -17.80
CA MET A 1 5.45 -8.35 -17.13
C MET A 1 4.40 -7.52 -17.86
N THR A 2 3.25 -7.26 -17.24
CA THR A 2 2.17 -6.52 -17.91
C THR A 2 2.47 -5.04 -17.74
N ASP A 3 2.57 -4.30 -18.84
CA ASP A 3 2.77 -2.85 -18.79
C ASP A 3 1.59 -2.22 -18.03
N VAL A 4 1.91 -1.62 -16.89
CA VAL A 4 0.95 -1.00 -15.97
C VAL A 4 0.24 0.18 -16.64
N ASP A 5 0.83 0.74 -17.70
CA ASP A 5 0.34 1.92 -18.43
C ASP A 5 -1.01 1.70 -19.13
N ASN A 6 -1.45 0.45 -19.33
CA ASN A 6 -2.74 0.14 -19.97
C ASN A 6 -3.82 -0.34 -18.99
N ILE A 7 -3.54 -0.39 -17.69
CA ILE A 7 -4.49 -0.88 -16.68
C ILE A 7 -5.10 0.31 -15.94
N ASP A 8 -6.42 0.48 -16.07
CA ASP A 8 -7.16 1.45 -15.27
C ASP A 8 -7.29 0.96 -13.82
N LEU A 9 -6.24 1.22 -13.04
CA LEU A 9 -6.14 0.86 -11.63
C LEU A 9 -7.32 1.40 -10.78
N SER A 10 -7.98 2.47 -11.22
CA SER A 10 -9.10 3.08 -10.49
C SER A 10 -10.34 2.18 -10.45
N LYS A 11 -10.48 1.27 -11.42
CA LYS A 11 -11.60 0.33 -11.54
C LYS A 11 -11.30 -1.04 -10.93
N MET A 12 -10.05 -1.33 -10.60
CA MET A 12 -9.66 -2.63 -10.08
C MET A 12 -10.13 -2.81 -8.63
N LYS A 13 -10.52 -4.04 -8.30
CA LYS A 13 -10.80 -4.41 -6.90
C LYS A 13 -9.49 -4.60 -6.15
N VAL A 14 -9.47 -4.23 -4.87
CA VAL A 14 -8.38 -4.58 -3.96
C VAL A 14 -8.83 -5.73 -3.07
N LYS A 15 -8.10 -6.84 -3.07
CA LYS A 15 -8.41 -8.04 -2.30
C LYS A 15 -7.21 -8.47 -1.46
N ARG A 16 -7.47 -9.36 -0.49
CA ARG A 16 -6.41 -10.08 0.22
C ARG A 16 -5.88 -11.17 -0.70
N ASP A 17 -4.58 -11.34 -0.75
CA ASP A 17 -3.98 -12.54 -1.33
C ASP A 17 -4.41 -13.77 -0.50
N PRO A 18 -5.06 -14.79 -1.10
CA PRO A 18 -5.46 -16.00 -0.41
C PRO A 18 -4.28 -16.93 -0.06
N SER A 19 -3.12 -16.80 -0.69
CA SER A 19 -1.95 -17.61 -0.36
C SER A 19 -1.17 -17.10 0.85
N LEU A 20 -1.46 -15.87 1.31
CA LEU A 20 -0.81 -15.27 2.48
C LEU A 20 -1.69 -15.39 3.72
N SER A 21 -1.11 -15.92 4.78
CA SER A 21 -1.71 -15.92 6.10
C SER A 21 -1.80 -14.50 6.68
N PRO A 22 -2.62 -14.27 7.73
CA PRO A 22 -2.79 -12.94 8.30
C PRO A 22 -1.50 -12.24 8.76
N HIS A 23 -0.52 -12.98 9.25
CA HIS A 23 0.74 -12.43 9.74
C HIS A 23 1.75 -12.15 8.62
N GLU A 24 1.65 -12.84 7.48
CA GLU A 24 2.49 -12.58 6.30
C GLU A 24 2.05 -11.33 5.54
N ARG A 25 0.80 -10.90 5.70
CA ARG A 25 0.30 -9.66 5.10
C ARG A 25 0.80 -8.48 5.92
N GLU A 26 2.00 -8.01 5.62
CA GLU A 26 2.60 -6.93 6.38
C GLU A 26 2.57 -5.61 5.60
N THR A 27 3.02 -4.55 6.26
CA THR A 27 3.29 -3.28 5.59
C THR A 27 4.62 -2.81 6.10
N HIS A 28 5.58 -2.72 5.19
CA HIS A 28 6.92 -2.27 5.48
C HIS A 28 7.08 -0.82 4.99
N ILE A 29 7.66 0.00 5.84
CA ILE A 29 7.93 1.40 5.56
C ILE A 29 9.41 1.64 5.85
N TYR A 30 10.20 1.85 4.80
CA TYR A 30 11.64 1.98 4.89
C TYR A 30 12.04 3.46 4.81
N PHE A 31 12.78 3.92 5.82
CA PHE A 31 13.35 5.26 5.85
C PHE A 31 14.86 5.16 5.61
N ASP A 32 15.35 5.96 4.67
CA ASP A 32 16.78 6.15 4.41
C ASP A 32 17.11 7.63 4.58
N ASP A 33 18.04 8.00 5.45
CA ASP A 33 18.40 9.39 5.74
C ASP A 33 18.87 10.19 4.51
N ALA A 34 19.37 9.53 3.46
CA ALA A 34 19.83 10.17 2.23
C ALA A 34 18.70 10.50 1.23
N ASP A 35 17.51 9.91 1.38
CA ASP A 35 16.37 10.10 0.46
C ASP A 35 15.28 10.96 1.11
N GLU A 36 14.62 11.83 0.36
CA GLU A 36 13.45 12.58 0.83
C GLU A 36 12.16 11.74 0.82
N TYR A 37 12.19 10.59 0.14
CA TYR A 37 11.10 9.65 0.02
C TYR A 37 11.31 8.45 0.95
N THR A 38 10.20 7.79 1.27
CA THR A 38 10.17 6.50 1.96
C THR A 38 9.54 5.46 1.06
N ILE A 39 10.09 4.25 1.10
CA ILE A 39 9.54 3.11 0.37
C ILE A 39 8.46 2.46 1.21
N VAL A 40 7.31 2.23 0.60
CA VAL A 40 6.19 1.53 1.23
C VAL A 40 5.87 0.30 0.40
N GLU A 41 5.89 -0.85 1.05
CA GLU A 41 5.46 -2.14 0.50
C GLU A 41 4.30 -2.66 1.33
N SER A 42 3.21 -3.08 0.68
CA SER A 42 2.02 -3.48 1.43
C SER A 42 1.17 -4.53 0.72
N ASP A 43 0.89 -5.59 1.45
CA ASP A 43 -0.10 -6.63 1.15
C ASP A 43 -1.42 -6.40 1.92
N GLN A 44 -1.49 -5.32 2.71
CA GLN A 44 -2.63 -4.97 3.55
C GLN A 44 -3.65 -4.14 2.77
N VAL A 45 -4.84 -4.71 2.54
CA VAL A 45 -5.94 -4.09 1.77
C VAL A 45 -6.25 -2.65 2.19
N VAL A 46 -6.23 -2.36 3.50
CA VAL A 46 -6.52 -1.01 4.02
C VAL A 46 -5.44 -0.01 3.59
N TRP A 47 -4.17 -0.42 3.64
CA TRP A 47 -3.04 0.39 3.20
C TRP A 47 -3.03 0.55 1.69
N ILE A 48 -3.19 -0.53 0.93
CA ILE A 48 -3.28 -0.49 -0.54
C ILE A 48 -4.33 0.53 -1.00
N LYS A 49 -5.57 0.42 -0.48
CA LYS A 49 -6.65 1.37 -0.82
C LYS A 49 -6.32 2.81 -0.48
N ARG A 50 -5.58 3.03 0.62
CA ARG A 50 -5.19 4.37 1.07
C ARG A 50 -4.07 4.95 0.20
N LEU A 51 -3.06 4.14 -0.12
CA LEU A 51 -1.89 4.52 -0.91
C LEU A 51 -2.28 4.84 -2.36
N LEU A 52 -3.09 4.00 -3.00
CA LEU A 52 -3.56 4.23 -4.37
C LEU A 52 -4.41 5.51 -4.54
N LYS A 53 -5.00 6.03 -3.46
CA LYS A 53 -5.75 7.29 -3.46
C LYS A 53 -4.91 8.50 -3.05
N HIS A 54 -3.66 8.28 -2.65
CA HIS A 54 -2.82 9.33 -2.11
C HIS A 54 -2.12 10.10 -3.24
N ALA A 55 -2.35 11.41 -3.33
CA ALA A 55 -1.87 12.25 -4.44
C ALA A 55 -0.35 12.22 -4.65
N TYR A 56 0.42 11.97 -3.60
CA TYR A 56 1.89 11.93 -3.64
C TYR A 56 2.47 10.51 -3.65
N PHE A 57 1.64 9.46 -3.70
CA PHE A 57 2.16 8.10 -3.76
C PHE A 57 2.56 7.77 -5.20
N GLN A 58 3.83 7.47 -5.40
CA GLN A 58 4.41 7.07 -6.66
C GLN A 58 4.48 5.54 -6.69
N ILE A 59 3.63 4.93 -7.50
CA ILE A 59 3.60 3.49 -7.67
C ILE A 59 4.88 3.04 -8.39
N LYS A 60 5.60 2.10 -7.79
CA LYS A 60 6.76 1.44 -8.41
C LYS A 60 6.41 0.07 -8.96
N ARG A 61 5.57 -0.69 -8.26
CA ARG A 61 5.12 -2.02 -8.68
C ARG A 61 3.75 -2.35 -8.09
N ILE A 62 2.97 -3.12 -8.85
CA ILE A 62 1.67 -3.65 -8.43
C ILE A 62 1.64 -5.14 -8.77
N TRP A 63 1.06 -5.93 -7.87
CA TRP A 63 0.75 -7.33 -8.14
C TRP A 63 -0.76 -7.50 -8.26
N ILE A 64 -1.13 -8.24 -9.30
CA ILE A 64 -2.52 -8.51 -9.65
C ILE A 64 -2.71 -10.02 -9.62
N LEU A 65 -3.77 -10.46 -8.94
CA LEU A 65 -4.24 -11.84 -8.88
C LEU A 65 -5.75 -11.85 -9.10
N ASP A 66 -6.25 -12.66 -10.03
CA ASP A 66 -7.68 -12.77 -10.38
C ASP A 66 -8.37 -11.40 -10.58
N ASP A 67 -7.77 -10.55 -11.43
CA ASP A 67 -8.21 -9.18 -11.74
C ASP A 67 -8.35 -8.26 -10.51
N ALA A 68 -7.65 -8.57 -9.43
CA ALA A 68 -7.61 -7.76 -8.22
C ALA A 68 -6.18 -7.41 -7.83
N ILE A 69 -6.00 -6.18 -7.35
CA ILE A 69 -4.74 -5.75 -6.74
C ILE A 69 -4.62 -6.42 -5.37
N VAL A 70 -3.50 -7.12 -5.17
CA VAL A 70 -3.20 -7.82 -3.92
C VAL A 70 -1.98 -7.23 -3.18
N ARG A 71 -1.09 -6.53 -3.90
CA ARG A 71 0.09 -5.86 -3.34
C ARG A 71 0.42 -4.58 -4.10
N VAL A 72 0.92 -3.58 -3.38
CA VAL A 72 1.51 -2.36 -3.97
C VAL A 72 2.84 -2.04 -3.32
N ASP A 73 3.79 -1.66 -4.16
CA ASP A 73 5.09 -1.13 -3.75
C ASP A 73 5.25 0.25 -4.40
N GLY A 74 5.72 1.22 -3.63
CA GLY A 74 5.89 2.57 -4.12
C GLY A 74 6.69 3.47 -3.19
N SER A 75 6.76 4.74 -3.55
CA SER A 75 7.39 5.79 -2.73
C SER A 75 6.41 6.90 -2.39
N ILE A 76 6.61 7.51 -1.24
CA ILE A 76 5.87 8.71 -0.81
C ILE A 76 6.86 9.65 -0.12
N PRO A 77 6.69 10.98 -0.19
CA PRO A 77 7.54 11.89 0.59
C PRO A 77 7.47 11.56 2.09
N LYS A 78 8.62 11.56 2.77
CA LYS A 78 8.72 11.22 4.20
C LYS A 78 7.78 12.04 5.08
N ASN A 79 7.60 13.32 4.75
CA ASN A 79 6.72 14.25 5.47
C ASN A 79 5.22 13.92 5.34
N CYS A 80 4.82 12.98 4.47
CA CYS A 80 3.46 12.45 4.41
C CYS A 80 3.20 11.34 5.46
N ILE A 81 4.26 10.80 6.08
CA ILE A 81 4.14 9.81 7.15
C ILE A 81 4.16 10.49 8.50
N ARG A 82 3.16 10.18 9.33
CA ARG A 82 3.02 10.72 10.68
C ARG A 82 2.77 9.60 11.67
N VAL A 83 3.65 9.48 12.65
CA VAL A 83 3.40 8.68 13.85
C VAL A 83 2.63 9.54 14.86
N SER A 84 1.58 8.96 15.45
CA SER A 84 0.75 9.62 16.46
C SER A 84 0.80 8.81 17.75
N LYS A 85 0.89 9.49 18.90
CA LYS A 85 0.77 8.86 20.23
C LYS A 85 -0.65 8.37 20.52
N LYS A 86 -1.66 8.93 19.84
CA LYS A 86 -3.05 8.50 19.97
C LYS A 86 -3.34 7.40 18.95
N PRO A 87 -3.82 6.22 19.37
CA PRO A 87 -4.34 5.24 18.42
C PRO A 87 -5.54 5.85 17.68
N ARG A 88 -5.65 5.59 16.37
CA ARG A 88 -6.93 5.80 15.67
C ARG A 88 -7.95 4.87 16.35
N ASN A 89 -9.17 5.36 16.61
CA ASN A 89 -10.27 4.72 17.33
C ASN A 89 -10.13 3.20 17.56
N ARG A 90 -10.26 2.77 18.82
CA ARG A 90 -10.16 1.36 19.25
C ARG A 90 -10.88 0.43 18.27
N PHE A 91 -10.24 -0.69 17.96
CA PHE A 91 -10.80 -1.77 17.13
C PHE A 91 -12.12 -2.32 17.70
N ASP A 92 -12.39 -2.07 18.98
CA ASP A 92 -13.56 -2.54 19.74
C ASP A 92 -14.88 -1.80 19.43
N LYS A 93 -14.88 -0.78 18.55
CA LYS A 93 -16.09 0.00 18.17
C LYS A 93 -16.48 -0.14 16.69
N MET A 94 -16.13 -1.25 16.05
CA MET A 94 -16.72 -1.69 14.78
C MET A 94 -17.76 -2.78 15.01
#